data_AF-A0A841CDU7-F1
#
_entry.id   AF-A0A841CDU7-F1
#
_cell.length_a   1.000
_cell.length_b   1.000
_cell.length_c   1.000
_cell.angle_alpha   90.00
_cell.angle_beta   90.00
_cell.angle_gamma   90.00
#
_symmetry.space_group_name_H-M   'P 1'
#
loop_
_entity.id
_entity.type
_entity.pdbx_description
1 polymer ?
#
loop_
_entity_poly.entity_id
_entity_poly.type
_entity_poly.pdbx_seq_one_letter_code
_entity_poly.pdbx_strand_id
1 'polypeptide(L)'
;MTTSTTTTSTTTTTTPPAVQVAAVVDGRTITVTGGGQVVLAGLAQPGACWSQSAVEFLRNTVTGKQIRVVGGTVLLPDGRDLAALALEQGVARAGQTAGSGLTSAQAAAKAAGRGLWGAPCSGADTVAPPPPPPPAYTPPPQETVAPEPPPSAYYANCSAARAAGAAPLHIGQPGYRPALDRDGDGVACET
;
A
#
# COMPACT_ATOMS: atom_id res chain seq x y z
N MET A 1 0.12 -67.65 49.37
CA MET A 1 0.72 -67.58 48.02
C MET A 1 -0.15 -66.65 47.19
N THR A 2 0.26 -65.39 47.06
CA THR A 2 -0.47 -64.36 46.31
C THR A 2 -0.01 -64.40 44.87
N THR A 3 -0.91 -64.77 43.97
CA THR A 3 -0.67 -64.86 42.52
C THR A 3 -0.78 -63.46 41.91
N SER A 4 0.35 -62.89 41.50
CA SER A 4 0.39 -61.62 40.75
C SER A 4 0.09 -61.89 39.28
N THR A 5 -1.04 -61.38 38.80
CA THR A 5 -1.40 -61.40 37.37
C THR A 5 -0.65 -60.28 36.67
N THR A 6 0.38 -60.63 35.89
CA THR A 6 1.12 -59.67 35.05
C THR A 6 0.38 -59.46 33.74
N THR A 7 -0.27 -58.31 33.57
CA THR A 7 -0.87 -57.91 32.29
C THR A 7 0.22 -57.32 31.40
N THR A 8 0.63 -58.06 30.37
CA THR A 8 1.56 -57.58 29.34
C THR A 8 0.78 -56.75 28.31
N SER A 9 0.88 -55.42 28.38
CA SER A 9 0.39 -54.52 27.34
C SER A 9 1.37 -54.49 26.17
N THR A 10 1.11 -55.24 25.11
CA THR A 10 1.78 -55.06 23.81
C THR A 10 1.24 -53.79 23.14
N THR A 11 2.00 -52.69 23.23
CA THR A 11 1.78 -51.51 22.39
C THR A 11 2.29 -51.79 20.98
N THR A 12 1.37 -52.02 20.04
CA THR A 12 1.70 -51.95 18.61
C THR A 12 2.02 -50.51 18.24
N THR A 13 3.31 -50.16 18.23
CA THR A 13 3.83 -48.90 17.67
C THR A 13 3.78 -48.99 16.14
N THR A 14 2.57 -48.96 15.56
CA THR A 14 2.43 -48.90 14.10
C THR A 14 2.63 -47.45 13.68
N THR A 15 3.81 -47.14 13.16
CA THR A 15 4.09 -45.83 12.55
C THR A 15 2.98 -45.51 11.54
N PRO A 16 2.24 -44.41 11.69
CA PRO A 16 1.12 -44.09 10.81
C PRO A 16 1.56 -44.05 9.34
N PRO A 17 0.74 -44.55 8.42
CA PRO A 17 1.13 -44.72 7.02
C PRO A 17 1.47 -43.37 6.38
N ALA A 18 2.45 -43.40 5.47
CA ALA A 18 2.76 -42.24 4.66
C ALA A 18 1.69 -42.07 3.57
N VAL A 19 1.28 -40.83 3.33
CA VAL A 19 0.28 -40.47 2.33
C VAL A 19 0.89 -39.47 1.36
N GLN A 20 0.57 -39.61 0.07
CA GLN A 20 1.14 -38.73 -0.95
C GLN A 20 0.34 -37.43 -1.03
N VAL A 21 1.04 -36.31 -1.19
CA VAL A 21 0.37 -35.04 -1.44
C VAL A 21 -0.08 -34.98 -2.89
N ALA A 22 -1.39 -34.80 -3.10
CA ALA A 22 -2.00 -34.69 -4.41
C ALA A 22 -1.90 -33.25 -4.94
N ALA A 23 -2.27 -32.26 -4.12
CA ALA A 23 -2.20 -30.85 -4.50
C ALA A 23 -2.17 -29.92 -3.26
N VAL A 24 -1.73 -28.68 -3.46
CA VAL A 24 -1.78 -27.61 -2.45
C VAL A 24 -2.99 -26.72 -2.75
N VAL A 25 -3.89 -26.59 -1.77
CA VAL A 25 -5.11 -25.78 -1.89
C VAL A 25 -4.82 -24.33 -1.50
N ASP A 26 -4.21 -24.13 -0.33
CA ASP A 26 -3.85 -22.82 0.20
C ASP A 26 -2.54 -22.90 1.01
N GLY A 27 -2.07 -21.78 1.56
CA GLY A 27 -0.80 -21.67 2.30
C GLY A 27 -0.74 -22.45 3.63
N ARG A 28 -1.82 -23.16 4.01
CA ARG A 28 -1.92 -24.02 5.19
C ARG A 28 -2.63 -25.35 4.93
N THR A 29 -3.20 -25.57 3.75
CA THR A 29 -4.08 -26.70 3.41
C THR A 29 -3.56 -27.43 2.18
N ILE A 30 -3.37 -28.74 2.34
CA ILE A 30 -2.97 -29.65 1.27
C ILE A 30 -4.00 -30.75 1.12
N THR A 31 -4.11 -31.30 -0.09
CA THR A 31 -4.91 -32.49 -0.39
C THR A 31 -4.00 -33.69 -0.51
N VAL A 32 -4.46 -34.83 -0.02
CA VAL A 32 -3.74 -36.10 -0.08
C VAL A 32 -4.44 -37.07 -1.04
N THR A 33 -3.67 -38.01 -1.61
CA THR A 33 -4.25 -39.11 -2.38
C THR A 33 -5.25 -39.88 -1.54
N GLY A 34 -6.46 -40.06 -2.06
CA GLY A 34 -7.63 -40.54 -1.29
C GLY A 34 -8.64 -39.45 -0.93
N GLY A 35 -8.39 -38.19 -1.31
CA GLY A 35 -9.38 -37.10 -1.27
C GLY A 35 -9.46 -36.33 0.05
N GLY A 36 -8.65 -36.69 1.04
CA GLY A 36 -8.57 -35.97 2.32
C GLY A 36 -7.89 -34.60 2.18
N GLN A 37 -8.34 -33.63 2.97
CA GLN A 37 -7.60 -32.38 3.19
C GLN A 37 -6.88 -32.45 4.53
N VAL A 38 -5.63 -32.01 4.54
CA VAL A 38 -4.80 -31.88 5.73
C VAL A 38 -4.49 -30.41 5.93
N VAL A 39 -4.88 -29.89 7.10
CA VAL A 39 -4.54 -28.52 7.52
C VAL A 39 -3.35 -28.59 8.46
N LEU A 40 -2.35 -27.75 8.21
CA LEU A 40 -1.17 -27.62 9.07
C LEU A 40 -1.57 -27.01 10.41
N ALA A 41 -1.55 -27.84 11.46
CA ALA A 41 -1.90 -27.41 12.81
C ALA A 41 -0.88 -26.40 13.36
N GLY A 42 -1.36 -25.45 14.18
CA GLY A 42 -0.50 -24.46 14.85
C GLY A 42 -0.01 -23.33 13.95
N LEU A 43 -0.39 -23.27 12.67
CA LEU A 43 -0.14 -22.12 11.80
C LEU A 43 -1.32 -21.15 11.80
N ALA A 44 -1.02 -19.85 11.71
CA ALA A 44 -2.02 -18.81 11.52
C ALA A 44 -2.55 -18.82 10.08
N GLN A 45 -3.74 -18.27 9.89
CA GLN A 45 -4.30 -18.14 8.54
C GLN A 45 -3.47 -17.18 7.68
N PRO A 46 -3.15 -17.53 6.42
CA PRO A 46 -2.39 -16.66 5.54
C PRO A 46 -3.06 -15.33 5.24
N GLY A 47 -2.38 -14.24 5.55
CA GLY A 47 -2.75 -12.88 5.15
C GLY A 47 -2.42 -12.62 3.67
N ALA A 48 -3.11 -11.66 3.06
CA ALA A 48 -2.95 -11.31 1.65
C ALA A 48 -1.48 -11.06 1.25
N CYS A 49 -0.70 -10.43 2.14
CA CYS A 49 0.69 -10.06 1.86
C CYS A 49 1.63 -11.27 1.67
N TRP A 50 1.38 -12.38 2.37
CA TRP A 50 2.32 -13.51 2.44
C TRP A 50 1.70 -14.85 2.03
N SER A 51 0.39 -14.87 1.74
CA SER A 51 -0.34 -16.06 1.31
C SER A 51 0.24 -16.73 0.06
N GLN A 52 0.68 -15.94 -0.93
CA GLN A 52 1.26 -16.49 -2.15
C GLN A 52 2.58 -17.22 -1.88
N SER A 53 3.47 -16.61 -1.09
CA SER A 53 4.75 -17.23 -0.71
C SER A 53 4.54 -18.51 0.10
N ALA A 54 3.54 -18.55 0.98
CA ALA A 54 3.17 -19.75 1.71
C ALA A 54 2.73 -20.88 0.77
N VAL A 55 1.89 -20.59 -0.21
CA VAL A 55 1.40 -21.56 -1.20
C VAL A 55 2.55 -22.10 -2.06
N GLU A 56 3.43 -21.22 -2.56
CA GLU A 56 4.57 -21.61 -3.39
C GLU A 56 5.55 -22.48 -2.63
N PHE A 57 5.84 -22.12 -1.37
CA PHE A 57 6.65 -22.94 -0.50
C PHE A 57 6.09 -24.35 -0.34
N LEU A 58 4.79 -24.49 -0.06
CA LEU A 58 4.16 -25.79 0.03
C LEU A 58 4.24 -26.55 -1.29
N ARG A 59 3.93 -25.91 -2.42
CA ARG A 59 4.02 -26.55 -3.74
C ARG A 59 5.42 -27.09 -4.00
N ASN A 60 6.46 -26.30 -3.73
CA ASN A 60 7.85 -26.71 -3.95
C ASN A 60 8.33 -27.76 -2.96
N THR A 61 7.79 -27.75 -1.74
CA THR A 61 8.26 -28.62 -0.66
C THR A 61 7.57 -29.98 -0.66
N VAL A 62 6.27 -30.04 -0.96
CA VAL A 62 5.47 -31.26 -0.77
C VAL A 62 4.93 -31.92 -2.04
N THR A 63 4.94 -31.25 -3.19
CA THR A 63 4.41 -31.84 -4.43
C THR A 63 5.16 -33.14 -4.77
N GLY A 64 4.42 -34.24 -4.92
CA GLY A 64 4.95 -35.57 -5.19
C GLY A 64 5.61 -36.28 -4.00
N LYS A 65 5.72 -35.63 -2.83
CA LYS A 65 6.31 -36.23 -1.63
C LYS A 65 5.29 -37.01 -0.80
N GLN A 66 5.83 -37.96 -0.04
CA GLN A 66 5.09 -38.75 0.95
C GLN A 66 5.20 -38.07 2.32
N ILE A 67 4.07 -37.73 2.93
CA ILE A 67 4.02 -37.09 4.25
C ILE A 67 3.40 -38.05 5.27
N ARG A 68 3.74 -37.90 6.55
CA ARG A 68 3.07 -38.60 7.65
C ARG A 68 2.36 -37.59 8.53
N VAL A 69 1.12 -37.89 8.90
CA VAL A 69 0.34 -37.05 9.82
C VAL A 69 0.32 -37.72 11.18
N VAL A 70 0.88 -37.07 12.19
CA VAL A 70 0.98 -37.58 13.58
C VAL A 70 0.42 -36.53 14.52
N GLY A 71 -0.73 -36.81 15.15
CA GLY A 71 -1.34 -35.89 16.12
C GLY A 71 -1.63 -34.48 15.56
N GLY A 72 -1.82 -34.35 14.24
CA GLY A 72 -2.02 -33.07 13.55
C GLY A 72 -0.74 -32.43 12.98
N THR A 73 0.44 -32.94 13.35
CA THR A 73 1.72 -32.52 12.77
C THR A 73 1.96 -33.23 11.45
N VAL A 74 2.40 -32.49 10.43
CA VAL A 74 2.75 -33.03 9.11
C VAL A 74 4.25 -33.20 9.04
N LEU A 75 4.71 -34.45 9.04
CA LEU A 75 6.11 -34.82 8.95
C LEU A 75 6.48 -35.12 7.50
N LEU A 76 7.57 -34.50 7.04
CA LEU A 76 8.21 -34.78 5.75
C LEU A 76 8.94 -36.13 5.79
N PRO A 77 9.37 -36.68 4.64
CA PRO A 77 10.11 -37.94 4.58
C PRO A 77 11.37 -37.98 5.45
N ASP A 78 12.01 -36.83 5.63
CA ASP A 78 13.20 -36.62 6.47
C ASP A 78 12.88 -36.45 7.97
N GLY A 79 11.61 -36.56 8.35
CA GLY A 79 11.16 -36.50 9.75
C GLY A 79 10.98 -35.09 10.31
N ARG A 80 11.22 -34.05 9.51
CA ARG A 80 11.00 -32.65 9.91
C ARG A 80 9.52 -32.28 9.86
N ASP A 81 9.12 -31.42 10.79
CA ASP A 81 7.79 -30.80 10.78
C ASP A 81 7.71 -29.74 9.68
N LEU A 82 6.77 -29.94 8.75
CA LEU A 82 6.51 -29.02 7.65
C LEU A 82 6.10 -27.63 8.13
N ALA A 83 5.35 -27.54 9.24
CA ALA A 83 4.95 -26.26 9.83
C ALA A 83 6.14 -25.52 10.42
N ALA A 84 7.05 -26.23 11.10
CA ALA A 84 8.30 -25.65 11.61
C ALA A 84 9.19 -25.15 10.48
N LEU A 85 9.36 -25.94 9.41
CA LEU A 85 10.13 -25.53 8.24
C LEU A 85 9.55 -24.26 7.59
N ALA A 86 8.22 -24.17 7.45
CA ALA A 86 7.57 -22.98 6.90
C ALA A 86 7.83 -21.73 7.76
N LEU A 87 7.86 -21.87 9.09
CA LEU A 87 8.19 -20.79 10.02
C LEU A 87 9.66 -20.38 9.92
N GLU A 88 10.58 -21.33 9.84
CA GLU A 88 12.03 -21.08 9.71
C GLU A 88 12.39 -20.31 8.42
N GLN A 89 11.64 -20.56 7.34
CA GLN A 89 11.78 -19.84 6.07
C GLN A 89 11.04 -18.50 6.07
N GLY A 90 10.25 -18.20 7.10
CA GLY A 90 9.47 -16.98 7.20
C GLY A 90 8.30 -16.91 6.21
N VAL A 91 7.82 -18.04 5.71
CA VAL A 91 6.66 -18.10 4.80
C VAL A 91 5.35 -18.44 5.51
N ALA A 92 5.42 -18.72 6.81
CA ALA A 92 4.27 -18.95 7.66
C ALA A 92 4.39 -18.14 8.96
N ARG A 93 3.28 -18.06 9.69
CA ARG A 93 3.20 -17.47 11.02
C ARG A 93 2.60 -18.47 11.99
N ALA A 94 3.13 -18.50 13.21
CA ALA A 94 2.63 -19.32 14.29
C ALA A 94 1.24 -18.79 14.70
N GLY A 95 0.28 -19.71 14.78
CA GLY A 95 -1.06 -19.44 15.30
C GLY A 95 -1.07 -19.32 16.82
N GLN A 96 -2.22 -18.93 17.38
CA GLN A 96 -2.36 -18.75 18.83
C GLN A 96 -2.16 -20.06 19.62
N THR A 97 -2.42 -21.20 18.98
CA THR A 97 -2.26 -22.54 19.57
C THR A 97 -0.94 -23.20 19.19
N ALA A 98 0.03 -22.44 18.69
CA ALA A 98 1.33 -22.96 18.27
C ALA A 98 2.13 -23.49 19.48
N GLY A 99 2.70 -24.68 19.33
CA GLY A 99 3.64 -25.23 20.31
C GLY A 99 4.94 -24.42 20.38
N SER A 100 5.71 -24.61 21.45
CA SER A 100 6.96 -23.88 21.70
C SER A 100 7.98 -23.98 20.56
N GLY A 101 8.06 -25.13 19.87
CA GLY A 101 8.93 -25.32 18.71
C GLY A 101 8.56 -24.47 17.49
N LEU A 102 7.27 -24.21 17.27
CA LEU A 102 6.81 -23.31 16.22
C LEU A 102 7.09 -21.85 16.59
N THR A 103 6.88 -21.48 17.86
CA THR A 103 7.18 -20.13 18.37
C THR A 103 8.67 -19.79 18.26
N SER A 104 9.57 -20.74 18.55
CA SER A 104 11.02 -20.53 18.40
C SER A 104 11.45 -20.42 16.93
N ALA A 105 10.91 -21.26 16.05
CA ALA A 105 11.14 -21.17 14.60
C ALA A 105 10.71 -19.81 14.04
N GLN A 106 9.55 -19.30 14.47
CA GLN A 106 9.09 -17.97 14.10
C GLN A 106 10.03 -16.87 14.60
N ALA A 107 10.48 -16.95 15.85
CA ALA A 107 11.38 -15.96 16.42
C ALA A 107 12.70 -15.88 15.65
N ALA A 108 13.24 -17.03 15.23
CA ALA A 108 14.44 -17.08 14.40
C ALA A 108 14.24 -16.42 13.03
N ALA A 109 13.13 -16.71 12.34
CA ALA A 109 12.82 -16.09 11.07
C ALA A 109 12.58 -14.58 11.17
N LYS A 110 11.95 -14.13 12.27
CA LYS A 110 11.77 -12.70 12.58
C LYS A 110 13.10 -12.00 12.82
N ALA A 111 13.97 -12.59 13.63
CA ALA A 111 15.30 -12.05 13.90
C ALA A 111 16.16 -11.96 12.63
N ALA A 112 15.97 -12.91 11.70
CA ALA A 112 16.66 -12.93 10.41
C ALA A 112 15.98 -12.09 9.32
N GLY A 113 14.84 -11.45 9.58
CA GLY A 113 14.08 -10.66 8.59
C GLY A 113 13.66 -11.47 7.36
N ARG A 114 13.42 -12.78 7.51
CA ARG A 114 13.13 -13.69 6.39
C ARG A 114 11.68 -13.61 5.95
N GLY A 115 11.46 -13.61 4.63
CA GLY A 115 10.13 -13.71 4.03
C GLY A 115 9.17 -12.65 4.58
N LEU A 116 8.07 -13.10 5.20
CA LEU A 116 7.05 -12.29 5.86
C LEU A 116 7.64 -11.23 6.79
N TRP A 117 8.76 -11.50 7.45
CA TRP A 117 9.34 -10.58 8.44
C TRP A 117 10.17 -9.45 7.82
N GLY A 118 10.45 -9.51 6.51
CA GLY A 118 11.07 -8.43 5.74
C GLY A 118 10.03 -7.59 4.99
N ALA A 119 10.49 -6.54 4.31
CA ALA A 119 9.65 -5.79 3.38
C ALA A 119 9.14 -6.70 2.25
N PRO A 120 7.90 -6.51 1.73
CA PRO A 120 6.97 -5.41 2.03
C PRO A 120 6.03 -5.68 3.20
N CYS A 121 5.98 -6.91 3.72
CA CYS A 121 4.98 -7.29 4.72
C CYS A 121 5.37 -6.87 6.13
N SER A 122 6.65 -6.92 6.50
CA SER A 122 7.18 -6.55 7.82
C SER A 122 6.42 -7.22 8.98
N GLY A 123 5.95 -8.45 8.77
CA GLY A 123 5.15 -9.23 9.73
C GLY A 123 3.63 -8.96 9.68
N ALA A 124 3.16 -8.10 8.78
CA ALA A 124 1.75 -7.77 8.62
C ALA A 124 1.04 -8.65 7.59
N ASP A 125 -0.28 -8.78 7.75
CA ASP A 125 -1.14 -9.55 6.86
C ASP A 125 -1.48 -8.83 5.55
N THR A 126 -1.29 -7.50 5.51
CA THR A 126 -1.49 -6.64 4.34
C THR A 126 -0.39 -5.59 4.27
N VAL A 127 0.00 -5.18 3.06
CA VAL A 127 0.84 -3.98 2.88
C VAL A 127 -0.04 -2.76 3.17
N ALA A 128 0.45 -1.84 3.99
CA ALA A 128 -0.25 -0.57 4.20
C ALA A 128 -0.36 0.19 2.86
N PRO A 129 -1.53 0.76 2.52
CA PRO A 129 -1.65 1.57 1.32
C PRO A 129 -0.65 2.74 1.39
N PRO A 130 -0.06 3.15 0.27
CA PRO A 130 0.85 4.30 0.25
C PRO A 130 0.10 5.55 0.77
N PRO A 131 0.79 6.46 1.49
CA PRO A 131 0.17 7.71 1.92
C PRO A 131 -0.35 8.49 0.71
N PRO A 132 -1.47 9.22 0.84
CA PRO A 132 -1.96 10.06 -0.25
C PRO A 132 -0.89 11.09 -0.64
N PRO A 133 -0.79 11.48 -1.93
CA PRO A 133 0.12 12.53 -2.34
C PRO A 133 -0.20 13.83 -1.57
N PRO A 134 0.81 14.64 -1.22
CA PRO A 134 0.56 15.94 -0.60
C PRO A 134 -0.33 16.81 -1.50
N PRO A 135 -1.16 17.71 -0.93
CA PRO A 135 -1.96 18.63 -1.73
C PRO A 135 -1.05 19.44 -2.65
N ALA A 136 -1.41 19.51 -3.93
CA ALA A 136 -0.70 20.33 -4.89
C ALA A 136 -0.76 21.81 -4.44
N TYR A 137 0.40 22.45 -4.27
CA TYR A 137 0.46 23.88 -4.00
C TYR A 137 -0.03 24.64 -5.24
N THR A 138 -1.18 25.31 -5.14
CA THR A 138 -1.58 26.36 -6.07
C THR A 138 -0.99 27.69 -5.59
N PRO A 139 -0.08 28.34 -6.34
CA PRO A 139 0.36 29.68 -5.98
C PRO A 139 -0.84 30.65 -5.98
N PRO A 140 -0.88 31.63 -5.07
CA PRO A 140 -1.94 32.63 -5.05
C PRO A 140 -1.98 33.37 -6.40
N PRO A 141 -3.18 33.75 -6.89
CA PRO A 141 -3.31 34.56 -8.10
C PRO A 141 -2.45 35.83 -7.97
N GLN A 142 -1.54 36.04 -8.91
CA GLN A 142 -0.83 37.32 -9.01
C GLN A 142 -1.87 38.40 -9.33
N GLU A 143 -1.99 39.39 -8.45
CA GLU A 143 -2.80 40.57 -8.71
C GLU A 143 -2.20 41.32 -9.91
N THR A 144 -2.91 41.30 -11.03
CA THR A 144 -2.62 42.15 -12.19
C THR A 144 -2.73 43.61 -11.78
N VAL A 145 -1.59 44.31 -11.74
CA VAL A 145 -1.54 45.76 -11.54
C VAL A 145 -2.26 46.42 -12.72
N ALA A 146 -3.28 47.23 -12.42
CA ALA A 146 -3.99 48.01 -13.42
C ALA A 146 -3.03 49.02 -14.11
N PRO A 147 -3.13 49.24 -15.43
CA PRO A 147 -2.25 50.15 -16.14
C PRO A 147 -2.41 51.60 -15.64
N GLU A 148 -1.27 52.26 -15.42
CA GLU A 148 -1.16 53.65 -15.00
C GLU A 148 -1.78 54.59 -16.05
N PRO A 149 -2.57 55.62 -15.65
CA PRO A 149 -3.16 56.55 -16.61
C PRO A 149 -2.07 57.33 -17.38
N PRO A 150 -2.27 57.62 -18.67
CA PRO A 150 -1.27 58.33 -19.47
C PRO A 150 -1.01 59.74 -18.92
N PRO A 151 0.21 60.28 -19.10
CA PRO A 151 0.57 61.60 -18.59
C PRO A 151 -0.37 62.69 -19.14
N SER A 152 -0.77 63.61 -18.27
CA SER A 152 -1.67 64.72 -18.60
C SER A 152 -1.07 65.62 -19.68
N ALA A 153 -1.66 65.64 -20.87
CA ALA A 153 -1.35 66.65 -21.88
C ALA A 153 -1.77 68.06 -21.37
N TYR A 154 -1.08 69.12 -21.80
CA TYR A 154 -1.46 70.50 -21.53
C TYR A 154 -1.51 71.27 -22.85
N TYR A 155 -2.67 71.87 -23.16
CA TYR A 155 -2.85 72.75 -24.31
C TYR A 155 -3.11 74.17 -23.84
N ALA A 156 -2.32 75.13 -24.33
CA ALA A 156 -2.48 76.54 -23.97
C ALA A 156 -3.76 77.16 -24.56
N ASN A 157 -4.23 76.65 -25.71
CA ASN A 157 -5.42 77.10 -26.41
C ASN A 157 -5.94 76.02 -27.39
N CYS A 158 -7.13 76.22 -27.94
CA CYS A 158 -7.74 75.29 -28.88
C CYS A 158 -6.98 75.15 -30.20
N SER A 159 -6.24 76.17 -30.63
CA SER A 159 -5.35 76.02 -31.80
C SER A 159 -4.22 75.03 -31.55
N ALA A 160 -3.64 75.01 -30.34
CA ALA A 160 -2.60 74.04 -29.99
C ALA A 160 -3.17 72.62 -29.89
N ALA A 161 -4.38 72.47 -29.33
CA ALA A 161 -5.07 71.17 -29.27
C ALA A 161 -5.39 70.63 -30.68
N ARG A 162 -5.90 71.49 -31.59
CA ARG A 162 -6.17 71.11 -32.99
C ARG A 162 -4.90 70.82 -33.78
N ALA A 163 -3.84 71.63 -33.61
CA ALA A 163 -2.56 71.38 -34.26
C ALA A 163 -1.93 70.05 -33.82
N ALA A 164 -2.16 69.65 -32.56
CA ALA A 164 -1.78 68.35 -32.04
C ALA A 164 -2.73 67.20 -32.44
N GLY A 165 -3.82 67.49 -33.17
CA GLY A 165 -4.83 66.50 -33.55
C GLY A 165 -5.68 65.97 -32.38
N ALA A 166 -5.67 66.66 -31.24
CA ALA A 166 -6.32 66.21 -30.01
C ALA A 166 -7.74 66.78 -29.81
N ALA A 167 -8.15 67.74 -30.63
CA ALA A 167 -9.50 68.30 -30.59
C ALA A 167 -10.47 67.48 -31.46
N PRO A 168 -11.74 67.30 -31.04
CA PRO A 168 -12.37 67.81 -29.81
C PRO A 168 -11.91 67.09 -28.53
N LEU A 169 -11.76 67.83 -27.43
CA LEU A 169 -11.33 67.31 -26.12
C LEU A 169 -12.53 67.10 -25.21
N HIS A 170 -12.71 65.88 -24.69
CA HIS A 170 -13.82 65.56 -23.79
C HIS A 170 -13.40 65.55 -22.32
N ILE A 171 -14.35 65.81 -21.42
CA ILE A 171 -14.11 65.71 -19.97
C ILE A 171 -13.50 64.34 -19.59
N GLY A 172 -12.41 64.39 -18.83
CA GLY A 172 -11.63 63.20 -18.44
C GLY A 172 -10.53 62.80 -19.43
N GLN A 173 -10.48 63.37 -20.63
CA GLN A 173 -9.33 63.16 -21.53
C GLN A 173 -8.10 63.96 -21.08
N PRO A 174 -6.88 63.42 -21.30
CA PRO A 174 -5.65 64.16 -21.10
C PRO A 174 -5.66 65.47 -21.91
N GLY A 175 -5.47 66.60 -21.23
CA GLY A 175 -5.48 67.92 -21.88
C GLY A 175 -6.82 68.65 -21.89
N TYR A 176 -7.92 68.00 -21.50
CA TYR A 176 -9.17 68.71 -21.22
C TYR A 176 -8.97 69.66 -20.03
N ARG A 177 -9.52 70.86 -20.17
CA ARG A 177 -9.61 71.83 -19.06
C ARG A 177 -10.81 72.74 -19.30
N PRO A 178 -11.55 73.12 -18.23
CA PRO A 178 -12.70 74.03 -18.35
C PRO A 178 -12.37 75.38 -19.00
N ALA A 179 -11.10 75.80 -19.00
CA ALA A 179 -10.68 77.04 -19.66
C ALA A 179 -10.65 76.95 -21.21
N LEU A 180 -10.65 75.73 -21.78
CA LEU A 180 -10.73 75.51 -23.23
C LEU A 180 -12.17 75.24 -23.70
N ASP A 181 -13.05 74.94 -22.76
CA ASP A 181 -14.48 74.74 -22.95
C ASP A 181 -15.19 76.08 -22.70
N ARG A 182 -15.58 76.77 -23.77
CA ARG A 182 -16.08 78.14 -23.67
C ARG A 182 -17.53 78.19 -23.21
N ASP A 183 -18.32 77.18 -23.55
CA ASP A 183 -19.74 77.10 -23.24
C ASP A 183 -20.05 76.17 -22.06
N GLY A 184 -19.10 75.33 -21.66
CA GLY A 184 -19.16 74.51 -20.45
C GLY A 184 -19.92 73.20 -20.64
N ASP A 185 -20.06 72.72 -21.88
CA ASP A 185 -20.85 71.53 -22.20
C ASP A 185 -20.09 70.20 -21.99
N GLY A 186 -18.80 70.28 -21.65
CA GLY A 186 -17.92 69.12 -21.46
C GLY A 186 -17.11 68.73 -22.71
N VAL A 187 -17.18 69.52 -23.78
CA VAL A 187 -16.46 69.33 -25.05
C VAL A 187 -15.64 70.58 -25.38
N ALA A 188 -14.38 70.59 -24.98
CA ALA A 188 -13.47 71.67 -25.31
C ALA A 188 -13.04 71.63 -26.79
N CYS A 189 -12.88 72.82 -27.36
CA CYS A 189 -12.31 73.02 -28.70
C CYS A 189 -13.13 72.40 -29.84
N GLU A 190 -14.46 72.46 -29.72
CA GLU A 190 -15.37 72.37 -30.85
C GLU A 190 -14.94 73.32 -31.98
N THR A 191 -15.28 72.94 -33.21
CA THR A 191 -14.69 73.41 -34.47
C THR A 191 -14.46 74.92 -34.56
#